data_AF-X1UMR5-F1
#
_entry.id   AF-X1UMR5-F1
#
_cell.length_a   1.000
_cell.length_b   1.000
_cell.length_c   1.000
_cell.angle_alpha   90.00
_cell.angle_beta   90.00
_cell.angle_gamma   90.00
#
_symmetry.space_group_name_H-M   'P 1'
#
loop_
_entity.id
_entity.type
_entity.pdbx_description
1 polymer ?
#
loop_
_entity_poly.entity_id
_entity_poly.type
_entity_poly.pdbx_seq_one_letter_code
_entity_poly.pdbx_strand_id
1 'polypeptide(L)'
;MTADYSHRAIGTQYRSIRVCQEQFAKEVASARTFGFLHEVELLKAQGLIKGGSLENAVVYGTESILNEDLRFHDEVVRHLILDLLGDLTLLGKPLKGHVIAIKPGHTPNAKLTRKIRRLTWNNGQPYVSSSKTGSLRAPARQRSLSTSDTRVGRSLDINEISKILPHRYPFLLVDKILSLVEGERVVGIKNVTANEPYFAGHWPDNPVMPGVLVLEVMAQVAGLLMLDKARSGQYVYFAGIDKARFRKAVSPGDQLLVEIEAIRL
;
A
#
# COMPACT_ATOMS: atom_id res chain seq x y z
N MET A 1 -4.72 -1.57 -4.72
CA MET A 1 -3.77 -2.69 -4.61
C MET A 1 -2.73 -2.54 -5.70
N THR A 2 -1.45 -2.63 -5.35
CA THR A 2 -0.34 -2.67 -6.31
C THR A 2 0.45 -3.96 -6.10
N ALA A 3 0.46 -4.80 -7.13
CA ALA A 3 1.36 -5.94 -7.24
C ALA A 3 2.58 -5.50 -8.06
N ASP A 4 3.78 -5.84 -7.62
CA ASP A 4 5.01 -5.44 -8.30
C ASP A 4 6.00 -6.59 -8.29
N TYR A 5 6.07 -7.30 -9.42
CA TYR A 5 6.93 -8.45 -9.63
C TYR A 5 7.88 -8.17 -10.80
N SER A 6 9.15 -8.50 -10.61
CA SER A 6 10.16 -8.41 -11.68
C SER A 6 9.95 -9.44 -12.79
N HIS A 7 9.05 -10.42 -12.60
CA HIS A 7 8.75 -11.44 -13.59
C HIS A 7 8.02 -10.83 -14.80
N ARG A 8 8.56 -11.05 -16.01
CA ARG A 8 8.09 -10.44 -17.26
C ARG A 8 6.60 -10.63 -17.52
N ALA A 9 6.07 -11.82 -17.25
CA ALA A 9 4.65 -12.13 -17.48
C ALA A 9 3.69 -11.54 -16.43
N ILE A 10 4.21 -10.96 -15.33
CA ILE A 10 3.39 -10.35 -14.28
C ILE A 10 3.55 -8.83 -14.32
N GLY A 11 4.80 -8.35 -14.21
CA GLY A 11 5.15 -6.95 -14.13
C GLY A 11 4.53 -6.23 -12.93
N THR A 12 4.41 -4.91 -13.06
CA THR A 12 3.68 -4.06 -12.11
C THR A 12 2.21 -3.99 -12.52
N GLN A 13 1.32 -4.38 -11.62
CA GLN A 13 -0.13 -4.35 -11.82
C GLN A 13 -0.78 -3.47 -10.75
N TYR A 14 -1.77 -2.68 -11.16
CA TYR A 14 -2.54 -1.83 -10.26
C TYR A 14 -4.02 -2.11 -10.41
N ARG A 15 -4.72 -2.23 -9.28
CA ARG A 15 -6.17 -2.38 -9.25
C ARG A 15 -6.80 -1.71 -8.04
N SER A 16 -7.87 -0.95 -8.29
CA SER A 16 -8.74 -0.38 -7.28
C SER A 16 -10.14 -0.91 -7.49
N ILE A 17 -10.77 -1.41 -6.44
CA ILE A 17 -12.15 -1.90 -6.49
C ILE A 17 -12.94 -1.36 -5.31
N ARG A 18 -14.22 -1.12 -5.53
CA ARG A 18 -15.17 -1.01 -4.43
C ARG A 18 -15.59 -2.43 -4.05
N VAL A 19 -15.58 -2.73 -2.75
CA VAL A 19 -15.89 -4.06 -2.26
C VAL A 19 -17.38 -4.12 -1.95
N CYS A 20 -18.13 -4.81 -2.81
CA CYS A 20 -19.51 -5.24 -2.59
C CYS A 20 -19.69 -6.67 -3.10
N GLN A 21 -20.79 -7.33 -2.74
CA GLN A 21 -21.04 -8.73 -3.10
C GLN A 21 -20.96 -8.96 -4.62
N GLU A 22 -21.58 -8.07 -5.40
CA GLU A 22 -21.60 -8.16 -6.87
C GLU A 22 -20.21 -8.01 -7.48
N GLN A 23 -19.46 -6.97 -7.10
CA GLN A 23 -18.11 -6.74 -7.60
C GLN A 23 -17.14 -7.81 -7.14
N PHE A 24 -17.28 -8.31 -5.91
CA PHE A 24 -16.48 -9.42 -5.42
C PHE A 24 -16.68 -10.67 -6.27
N ALA A 25 -17.93 -11.08 -6.50
CA ALA A 25 -18.25 -12.26 -7.30
C ALA A 25 -17.75 -12.14 -8.74
N LYS A 26 -17.93 -10.98 -9.37
CA LYS A 26 -17.56 -10.76 -10.77
C LYS A 26 -16.06 -10.57 -10.97
N GLU A 27 -15.39 -9.88 -10.06
CA GLU A 27 -14.04 -9.37 -10.31
C GLU A 27 -12.93 -10.01 -9.47
N VAL A 28 -13.25 -10.71 -8.38
CA VAL A 28 -12.22 -11.17 -7.42
C VAL A 28 -12.34 -12.66 -7.12
N ALA A 29 -13.57 -13.15 -6.89
CA ALA A 29 -13.82 -14.48 -6.34
C ALA A 29 -13.18 -15.63 -7.15
N SER A 30 -13.11 -15.48 -8.46
CA SER A 30 -12.59 -16.52 -9.36
C SER A 30 -11.07 -16.46 -9.56
N ALA A 31 -10.35 -15.49 -8.98
CA ALA A 31 -8.91 -15.33 -9.18
C ALA A 31 -8.13 -16.43 -8.45
N ARG A 32 -7.45 -17.28 -9.22
CA ARG A 32 -6.66 -18.40 -8.67
C ARG A 32 -5.43 -17.91 -7.93
N THR A 33 -4.96 -18.73 -7.01
CA THR A 33 -3.64 -18.55 -6.42
C THR A 33 -2.55 -18.74 -7.47
N PHE A 34 -1.33 -18.34 -7.16
CA PHE A 34 -0.22 -18.44 -8.09
C PHE A 34 1.08 -18.85 -7.40
N GLY A 35 2.01 -19.37 -8.18
CA GLY A 35 3.34 -19.71 -7.71
C GLY A 35 4.36 -19.75 -8.84
N PHE A 36 5.64 -19.71 -8.49
CA PHE A 36 6.72 -19.86 -9.46
C PHE A 36 7.13 -21.33 -9.55
N LEU A 37 7.41 -21.82 -10.76
CA LEU A 37 7.70 -23.24 -11.03
C LEU A 37 8.80 -23.77 -10.10
N HIS A 38 9.90 -23.02 -9.94
CA HIS A 38 11.01 -23.40 -9.08
C HIS A 38 10.60 -23.56 -7.60
N GLU A 39 9.65 -22.76 -7.10
CA GLU A 39 9.12 -22.89 -5.74
C GLU A 39 8.15 -24.08 -5.64
N VAL A 40 7.31 -24.28 -6.66
CA VAL A 40 6.34 -25.37 -6.71
C VAL A 40 7.06 -26.73 -6.68
N GLU A 41 8.13 -26.89 -7.45
CA GLU A 41 8.95 -28.11 -7.47
C GLU A 41 9.57 -28.40 -6.09
N LEU A 42 10.16 -27.37 -5.46
CA LEU A 42 10.73 -27.48 -4.12
C LEU A 42 9.68 -27.86 -3.06
N LEU A 43 8.51 -27.22 -3.10
CA LEU A 43 7.43 -27.50 -2.15
C LEU A 43 6.85 -28.90 -2.34
N LYS A 44 6.69 -29.36 -3.59
CA LYS A 44 6.26 -30.74 -3.88
C LYS A 44 7.28 -31.77 -3.40
N ALA A 45 8.58 -31.51 -3.59
CA ALA A 45 9.65 -32.37 -3.08
C ALA A 45 9.64 -32.47 -1.54
N GLN A 46 9.20 -31.41 -0.85
CA GLN A 46 8.99 -31.41 0.61
C GLN A 46 7.67 -32.05 1.05
N GLY A 47 6.88 -32.61 0.13
CA GLY A 47 5.57 -33.19 0.42
C GLY A 47 4.51 -32.15 0.76
N LEU A 48 4.71 -30.88 0.43
CA LEU A 48 3.73 -29.81 0.53
C LEU A 48 2.96 -29.68 -0.80
N ILE A 49 1.86 -28.92 -0.79
CA ILE A 49 1.04 -28.59 -1.98
C ILE A 49 0.69 -29.80 -2.87
N LYS A 50 0.46 -30.98 -2.25
CA LYS A 50 0.21 -32.26 -2.96
C LYS A 50 -0.97 -32.20 -3.93
N GLY A 51 -1.95 -31.32 -3.67
CA GLY A 51 -3.10 -31.09 -4.55
C GLY A 51 -2.91 -29.98 -5.61
N GLY A 52 -1.74 -29.36 -5.71
CA GLY A 52 -1.48 -28.25 -6.62
C GLY A 52 -1.40 -28.70 -8.08
N SER A 53 -2.22 -28.09 -8.94
CA SER A 53 -2.31 -28.32 -10.39
C SER A 53 -2.50 -27.00 -11.15
N LEU A 54 -2.37 -27.04 -12.47
CA LEU A 54 -2.65 -25.88 -13.34
C LEU A 54 -4.14 -25.49 -13.36
N GLU A 55 -5.03 -26.36 -12.87
CA GLU A 55 -6.46 -26.05 -12.78
C GLU A 55 -6.77 -25.12 -11.59
N ASN A 56 -6.02 -25.25 -10.49
CA ASN A 56 -6.27 -24.53 -9.24
C ASN A 56 -5.25 -23.44 -8.91
N ALA A 57 -4.11 -23.39 -9.62
CA ALA A 57 -3.11 -22.34 -9.49
C ALA A 57 -2.60 -21.87 -10.86
N VAL A 58 -2.24 -20.58 -10.94
CA VAL A 58 -1.46 -20.03 -12.05
C VAL A 58 0.02 -20.25 -11.76
N VAL A 59 0.73 -20.93 -12.65
CA VAL A 59 2.15 -21.25 -12.46
C VAL A 59 2.99 -20.46 -13.46
N TYR A 60 3.92 -19.68 -12.92
CA TYR A 60 4.87 -18.87 -13.67
C TYR A 60 6.20 -19.62 -13.78
N GLY A 61 6.63 -19.90 -15.01
CA GLY A 61 7.97 -20.44 -15.31
C GLY A 61 9.05 -19.37 -15.16
N THR A 62 10.17 -19.52 -15.88
CA THR A 62 11.23 -18.50 -15.90
C THR A 62 10.85 -17.27 -16.71
N GLU A 63 10.20 -17.48 -17.85
CA GLU A 63 9.90 -16.42 -18.82
C GLU A 63 8.43 -16.38 -19.27
N SER A 64 7.65 -17.41 -18.94
CA SER A 64 6.29 -17.61 -19.44
C SER A 64 5.33 -18.13 -18.38
N ILE A 65 4.04 -18.06 -18.68
CA ILE A 65 2.98 -18.68 -17.90
C ILE A 65 2.81 -20.12 -18.42
N LEU A 66 2.61 -21.08 -17.52
CA LEU A 66 2.42 -22.48 -17.89
C LEU A 66 0.97 -22.86 -18.16
N ASN A 67 0.03 -22.11 -17.62
CA ASN A 67 -1.40 -22.29 -17.88
C ASN A 67 -1.72 -21.88 -19.31
N GLU A 68 -2.63 -22.62 -19.96
CA GLU A 68 -3.15 -22.29 -21.29
C GLU A 68 -3.80 -20.91 -21.30
N ASP A 69 -4.66 -20.64 -20.30
CA ASP A 69 -5.38 -19.37 -20.15
C ASP A 69 -5.41 -18.85 -18.70
N LEU A 70 -5.44 -17.53 -18.60
CA LEU A 70 -5.79 -16.82 -17.38
C LEU A 70 -7.29 -16.56 -17.32
N ARG A 71 -7.88 -16.64 -16.12
CA ARG A 71 -9.28 -16.24 -15.90
C ARG A 71 -9.43 -14.72 -16.02
N PHE A 72 -8.35 -14.01 -15.69
CA PHE A 72 -8.25 -12.56 -15.83
C PHE A 72 -6.85 -12.18 -16.31
N HIS A 73 -6.75 -11.19 -17.19
CA HIS A 73 -5.44 -10.65 -17.60
C HIS A 73 -4.57 -10.21 -16.40
N ASP A 74 -5.21 -9.66 -15.36
CA ASP A 74 -4.60 -9.18 -14.12
C ASP A 74 -4.92 -10.10 -12.92
N GLU A 75 -4.88 -11.43 -13.12
CA GLU A 75 -5.27 -12.44 -12.12
C GLU A 75 -4.43 -12.36 -10.83
N VAL A 76 -3.13 -12.02 -10.90
CA VAL A 76 -2.23 -11.88 -9.74
C VAL A 76 -2.70 -10.79 -8.78
N VAL A 77 -2.91 -9.56 -9.27
CA VAL A 77 -3.35 -8.45 -8.40
C VAL A 77 -4.76 -8.70 -7.84
N ARG A 78 -5.63 -9.41 -8.56
CA ARG A 78 -6.96 -9.83 -8.07
C ARG A 78 -6.85 -10.87 -6.96
N HIS A 79 -5.97 -11.86 -7.11
CA HIS A 79 -5.73 -12.84 -6.06
C HIS A 79 -5.17 -12.19 -4.80
N LEU A 80 -4.23 -11.25 -4.93
CA LEU A 80 -3.73 -10.51 -3.77
C LEU A 80 -4.81 -9.65 -3.09
N ILE A 81 -5.79 -9.13 -3.86
CA ILE A 81 -6.98 -8.50 -3.27
C ILE A 81 -7.82 -9.54 -2.53
N LEU A 82 -8.03 -10.72 -3.10
CA LEU A 82 -8.76 -11.82 -2.48
C LEU A 82 -8.12 -12.22 -1.14
N ASP A 83 -6.80 -12.38 -1.09
CA ASP A 83 -6.02 -12.67 0.12
C ASP A 83 -6.19 -11.58 1.18
N LEU A 84 -6.03 -10.31 0.77
CA LEU A 84 -6.21 -9.17 1.67
C LEU A 84 -7.62 -9.13 2.27
N LEU A 85 -8.65 -9.36 1.44
CA LEU A 85 -10.03 -9.42 1.92
C LEU A 85 -10.21 -10.55 2.93
N GLY A 86 -9.69 -11.75 2.64
CA GLY A 86 -9.65 -12.89 3.54
C GLY A 86 -9.00 -12.55 4.88
N ASP A 87 -7.79 -11.98 4.87
CA ASP A 87 -7.05 -11.61 6.07
C ASP A 87 -7.73 -10.52 6.90
N LEU A 88 -8.47 -9.60 6.25
CA LEU A 88 -9.25 -8.56 6.92
C LEU A 88 -10.52 -9.13 7.57
N THR A 89 -11.07 -10.25 7.08
CA THR A 89 -12.22 -10.89 7.74
C THR A 89 -11.92 -11.34 9.16
N LEU A 90 -10.64 -11.61 9.48
CA LEU A 90 -10.17 -11.95 10.83
C LEU A 90 -10.35 -10.82 11.86
N LEU A 91 -10.74 -9.61 11.43
CA LEU A 91 -11.25 -8.57 12.34
C LEU A 91 -12.53 -8.99 13.07
N GLY A 92 -13.31 -9.91 12.50
CA GLY A 92 -14.60 -10.36 13.02
C GLY A 92 -15.73 -9.34 12.86
N LYS A 93 -15.47 -8.19 12.21
CA LYS A 93 -16.46 -7.14 11.90
C LYS A 93 -16.17 -6.56 10.51
N PRO A 94 -17.20 -6.11 9.76
CA PRO A 94 -16.99 -5.41 8.50
C PRO A 94 -16.15 -4.14 8.69
N LEU A 95 -15.17 -3.95 7.82
CA LEU A 95 -14.35 -2.74 7.79
C LEU A 95 -15.00 -1.70 6.89
N LYS A 96 -15.36 -0.54 7.46
CA LYS A 96 -15.78 0.64 6.69
C LYS A 96 -14.58 1.56 6.51
N GLY A 97 -13.94 1.49 5.35
CA GLY A 97 -12.79 2.32 5.03
C GLY A 97 -12.20 2.01 3.66
N HIS A 98 -11.15 2.73 3.31
CA HIS A 98 -10.36 2.49 2.11
C HIS A 98 -9.04 1.84 2.53
N VAL A 99 -8.69 0.70 1.93
CA VAL A 99 -7.43 -0.01 2.21
C VAL A 99 -6.52 0.09 0.99
N ILE A 100 -5.32 0.62 1.21
CA ILE A 100 -4.26 0.70 0.20
C ILE A 100 -3.20 -0.31 0.60
N ALA A 101 -2.80 -1.14 -0.35
CA ALA A 101 -1.78 -2.15 -0.15
C ALA A 101 -0.85 -2.17 -1.37
N ILE A 102 0.45 -2.17 -1.10
CA ILE A 102 1.55 -2.13 -2.06
C ILE A 102 2.49 -3.24 -1.66
N LYS A 103 2.80 -4.16 -2.58
CA LYS A 103 3.57 -5.38 -2.27
C LYS A 103 2.97 -6.11 -1.04
N PRO A 104 1.66 -6.45 -1.07
CA PRO A 104 0.98 -7.06 0.07
C PRO A 104 1.51 -8.47 0.37
N GLY A 105 1.09 -9.00 1.50
CA GLY A 105 1.25 -10.42 1.83
C GLY A 105 0.58 -10.73 3.17
N HIS A 106 0.38 -12.01 3.48
CA HIS A 106 -0.34 -12.42 4.69
C HIS A 106 0.27 -11.86 5.98
N THR A 107 1.61 -11.77 6.07
CA THR A 107 2.26 -11.23 7.27
C THR A 107 1.95 -9.73 7.50
N PRO A 108 2.18 -8.83 6.51
CA PRO A 108 1.71 -7.44 6.59
C PRO A 108 0.20 -7.32 6.83
N ASN A 109 -0.63 -8.09 6.12
CA ASN A 109 -2.09 -8.05 6.25
C ASN A 109 -2.52 -8.42 7.68
N ALA A 110 -2.01 -9.52 8.23
CA ALA A 110 -2.29 -9.94 9.60
C ALA A 110 -1.79 -8.94 10.64
N LYS A 111 -0.68 -8.24 10.40
CA LYS A 111 -0.20 -7.13 11.26
C LYS A 111 -1.18 -5.95 11.21
N LEU A 112 -1.66 -5.56 10.03
CA LEU A 112 -2.66 -4.52 9.85
C LEU A 112 -3.95 -4.88 10.58
N THR A 113 -4.50 -6.08 10.33
CA THR A 113 -5.69 -6.62 10.99
C THR A 113 -5.55 -6.57 12.52
N ARG A 114 -4.43 -7.05 13.07
CA ARG A 114 -4.16 -6.98 14.51
C ARG A 114 -4.10 -5.54 15.03
N LYS A 115 -3.50 -4.61 14.29
CA LYS A 115 -3.41 -3.20 14.68
C LYS A 115 -4.79 -2.54 14.69
N ILE A 116 -5.60 -2.76 13.66
CA ILE A 116 -6.99 -2.26 13.60
C ILE A 116 -7.78 -2.80 14.80
N ARG A 117 -7.73 -4.11 15.05
CA ARG A 117 -8.43 -4.74 16.18
C ARG A 117 -8.01 -4.17 17.53
N ARG A 118 -6.72 -3.88 17.74
CA ARG A 118 -6.25 -3.23 18.98
C ARG A 118 -6.79 -1.81 19.12
N LEU A 119 -6.79 -1.02 18.05
CA LEU A 119 -7.26 0.37 18.08
C LEU A 119 -8.76 0.48 18.27
N THR A 120 -9.55 -0.40 17.64
CA THR A 120 -11.02 -0.37 17.76
C THR A 120 -11.52 -0.84 19.13
N TRP A 121 -10.77 -1.71 19.81
CA TRP A 121 -11.16 -2.25 21.13
C TRP A 121 -10.65 -1.41 22.31
N ASN A 122 -9.72 -0.48 22.09
CA ASN A 122 -9.23 0.43 23.12
C ASN A 122 -10.22 1.57 23.46
N ASN A 123 -11.21 1.85 22.61
CA ASN A 123 -12.28 2.82 22.90
C ASN A 123 -13.49 2.20 23.67
N GLY A 124 -13.31 1.06 24.35
CA GLY A 124 -14.35 0.41 25.15
C GLY A 124 -13.89 -0.54 26.27
N GLN A 125 -12.58 -0.69 26.52
CA GLN A 125 -11.92 -1.55 27.55
C GLN A 125 -12.09 -3.09 27.36
N PRO A 126 -11.15 -3.93 27.86
CA PRO A 126 -9.76 -4.07 27.43
C PRO A 126 -9.45 -5.46 26.82
N TYR A 127 -8.45 -5.56 25.94
CA TYR A 127 -7.74 -6.83 25.75
C TYR A 127 -6.83 -7.05 26.97
N VAL A 128 -7.30 -7.81 27.95
CA VAL A 128 -6.47 -8.30 29.06
C VAL A 128 -5.63 -9.46 28.54
N SER A 129 -4.33 -9.20 28.37
CA SER A 129 -3.34 -10.28 28.39
C SER A 129 -3.32 -10.87 29.80
N SER A 130 -4.12 -11.89 30.07
CA SER A 130 -3.95 -12.76 31.24
C SER A 130 -3.66 -14.20 30.81
N SER A 131 -2.51 -14.64 31.31
CA SER A 131 -1.86 -15.96 31.34
C SER A 131 -2.66 -17.25 31.09
N LYS A 132 -2.00 -18.14 30.32
CA LYS A 132 -1.83 -19.61 30.51
C LYS A 132 -3.09 -20.48 30.65
N THR A 133 -3.36 -21.31 29.63
CA THR A 133 -3.26 -22.80 29.64
C THR A 133 -3.78 -23.38 28.33
N GLY A 134 -3.05 -24.31 27.71
CA GLY A 134 -3.53 -25.07 26.55
C GLY A 134 -2.45 -25.33 25.52
N SER A 135 -1.77 -26.46 25.66
CA SER A 135 -0.72 -26.97 24.78
C SER A 135 -1.15 -27.10 23.32
N LEU A 136 -0.44 -26.44 22.40
CA LEU A 136 -0.09 -27.01 21.10
C LEU A 136 1.33 -26.59 20.77
N ARG A 137 2.22 -27.59 20.72
CA ARG A 137 3.62 -27.45 20.33
C ARG A 137 3.69 -27.04 18.86
N ALA A 138 4.26 -25.88 18.57
CA ALA A 138 4.84 -25.57 17.26
C ALA A 138 6.34 -25.93 17.30
N PRO A 139 6.89 -26.61 16.28
CA PRO A 139 8.30 -26.98 16.30
C PRO A 139 9.19 -25.75 16.11
N ALA A 140 10.33 -25.80 16.78
CA ALA A 140 11.38 -24.79 16.76
C ALA A 140 12.39 -25.05 15.62
N ARG A 141 13.18 -23.98 15.36
CA ARG A 141 14.38 -23.82 14.51
C ARG A 141 14.11 -23.53 13.02
N GLN A 142 14.34 -22.32 12.52
CA GLN A 142 15.54 -21.46 12.42
C GLN A 142 16.00 -21.41 10.95
N ARG A 143 15.75 -20.29 10.30
CA ARG A 143 16.74 -19.65 9.44
C ARG A 143 16.50 -18.15 9.46
N SER A 144 17.41 -17.47 10.15
CA SER A 144 17.60 -16.04 10.15
C SER A 144 17.87 -15.58 8.72
N LEU A 145 16.85 -15.07 8.05
CA LEU A 145 17.06 -14.09 6.99
C LEU A 145 17.21 -12.74 7.67
N SER A 146 18.32 -12.07 7.37
CA SER A 146 18.64 -10.72 7.80
C SER A 146 17.49 -9.77 7.44
N THR A 147 16.61 -9.53 8.39
CA THR A 147 15.63 -8.45 8.37
C THR A 147 16.36 -7.14 8.64
N SER A 148 16.99 -6.56 7.63
CA SER A 148 17.52 -5.20 7.68
C SER A 148 16.65 -4.28 6.82
N ASP A 149 15.34 -4.25 7.07
CA ASP A 149 14.57 -3.00 6.89
C ASP A 149 13.19 -3.10 7.57
N THR A 150 13.16 -3.00 8.90
CA THR A 150 11.90 -3.01 9.67
C THR A 150 11.78 -1.75 10.51
N ARG A 151 12.05 -0.59 9.92
CA ARG A 151 11.71 0.69 10.56
C ARG A 151 10.24 0.98 10.27
N VAL A 152 9.38 0.71 11.26
CA VAL A 152 7.97 1.10 11.20
C VAL A 152 7.91 2.61 11.36
N GLY A 153 7.82 3.35 10.25
CA GLY A 153 7.78 4.80 10.24
C GLY A 153 6.53 5.36 10.94
N ARG A 154 6.63 6.59 11.45
CA ARG A 154 5.54 7.33 12.10
C ARG A 154 4.49 7.73 11.05
N SER A 155 3.20 7.57 11.35
CA SER A 155 2.11 8.10 10.51
C SER A 155 1.65 9.44 11.07
N LEU A 156 1.29 10.39 10.19
CA LEU A 156 0.85 11.75 10.56
C LEU A 156 -0.50 12.05 9.96
N ASP A 157 -1.41 12.60 10.75
CA ASP A 157 -2.62 13.24 10.25
C ASP A 157 -2.40 14.72 9.86
N ILE A 158 -3.42 15.35 9.28
CA ILE A 158 -3.35 16.75 8.83
C ILE A 158 -3.07 17.75 9.97
N ASN A 159 -3.51 17.47 11.19
CA ASN A 159 -3.28 18.34 12.34
C ASN A 159 -1.83 18.24 12.81
N GLU A 160 -1.21 17.07 12.70
CA GLU A 160 0.22 16.89 12.95
C GLU A 160 1.06 17.49 11.83
N ILE A 161 0.67 17.29 10.57
CA ILE A 161 1.36 17.86 9.40
C ILE A 161 1.37 19.38 9.47
N SER A 162 0.23 20.02 9.76
CA SER A 162 0.12 21.49 9.85
C SER A 162 0.94 22.12 10.99
N LYS A 163 1.32 21.34 12.00
CA LYS A 163 2.25 21.78 13.05
C LYS A 163 3.71 21.78 12.60
N ILE A 164 4.04 20.97 11.59
CA ILE A 164 5.41 20.80 11.08
C ILE A 164 5.61 21.66 9.84
N LEU A 165 4.70 21.58 8.87
CA LEU A 165 4.73 22.39 7.66
C LEU A 165 4.13 23.78 7.91
N PRO A 166 4.76 24.86 7.41
CA PRO A 166 4.22 26.22 7.54
C PRO A 166 3.03 26.48 6.61
N HIS A 167 2.83 25.65 5.57
CA HIS A 167 1.75 25.79 4.59
C HIS A 167 0.36 25.75 5.22
N ARG A 168 -0.57 26.55 4.70
CA ARG A 168 -1.99 26.59 5.12
C ARG A 168 -2.88 26.59 3.90
N TYR A 169 -4.17 26.31 4.10
CA TYR A 169 -5.17 26.41 3.04
C TYR A 169 -5.05 27.76 2.31
N PRO A 170 -5.09 27.79 0.97
CA PRO A 170 -5.34 26.66 0.05
C PRO A 170 -4.10 25.86 -0.40
N PHE A 171 -2.92 26.13 0.19
CA PHE A 171 -1.64 25.58 -0.25
C PHE A 171 -1.06 24.46 0.62
N LEU A 172 -1.67 24.11 1.74
CA LEU A 172 -1.34 22.84 2.41
C LEU A 172 -2.06 21.71 1.67
N LEU A 173 -1.33 20.99 0.81
CA LEU A 173 -1.93 20.04 -0.12
C LEU A 173 -1.91 18.62 0.45
N VAL A 174 -0.87 18.22 1.18
CA VAL A 174 -0.73 16.85 1.70
C VAL A 174 -1.80 16.55 2.75
N ASP A 175 -2.56 15.47 2.56
CA ASP A 175 -3.65 15.11 3.49
C ASP A 175 -3.17 14.25 4.66
N LYS A 176 -2.24 13.32 4.40
CA LYS A 176 -1.79 12.34 5.38
C LYS A 176 -0.43 11.76 5.05
N ILE A 177 0.37 11.47 6.08
CA ILE A 177 1.57 10.64 5.97
C ILE A 177 1.27 9.22 6.45
N LEU A 178 1.52 8.24 5.58
CA LEU A 178 1.36 6.83 5.85
C LEU A 178 2.55 6.26 6.64
N SER A 179 3.76 6.71 6.32
CA SER A 179 5.00 6.30 6.98
C SER A 179 6.06 7.39 6.86
N LEU A 180 6.70 7.75 7.97
CA LEU A 180 7.85 8.65 8.05
C LEU A 180 8.96 7.97 8.85
N VAL A 181 10.07 7.69 8.17
CA VAL A 181 11.35 7.33 8.77
C VAL A 181 12.23 8.56 8.62
N GLU A 182 12.44 9.27 9.73
CA GLU A 182 13.21 10.52 9.75
C GLU A 182 14.57 10.32 9.09
N GLY A 183 14.92 11.26 8.22
CA GLY A 183 16.19 11.24 7.52
C GLY A 183 16.30 10.25 6.35
N GLU A 184 15.31 9.38 6.13
CA GLU A 184 15.47 8.24 5.21
C GLU A 184 14.33 8.13 4.19
N ARG A 185 13.09 8.00 4.66
CA ARG A 185 11.96 7.69 3.76
C ARG A 185 10.65 8.26 4.27
N VAL A 186 9.84 8.78 3.36
CA VAL A 186 8.48 9.26 3.67
C VAL A 186 7.50 8.84 2.58
N VAL A 187 6.29 8.47 3.01
CA VAL A 187 5.17 8.10 2.14
C VAL A 187 3.96 8.93 2.52
N GLY A 188 3.51 9.78 1.61
CA GLY A 188 2.37 10.69 1.79
C GLY A 188 1.27 10.47 0.76
N ILE A 189 0.06 10.92 1.09
CA ILE A 189 -1.07 10.91 0.17
C ILE A 189 -1.70 12.30 0.01
N LYS A 190 -2.13 12.58 -1.22
CA LYS A 190 -3.03 13.67 -1.61
C LYS A 190 -4.23 13.07 -2.31
N ASN A 191 -5.42 13.31 -1.79
CA ASN A 191 -6.69 13.02 -2.45
C ASN A 191 -7.06 14.22 -3.32
N VAL A 192 -7.43 13.96 -4.57
CA VAL A 192 -7.75 15.01 -5.53
C VAL A 192 -9.27 15.12 -5.61
N THR A 193 -9.83 16.20 -5.07
CA THR A 193 -11.29 16.43 -5.06
C THR A 193 -11.69 17.47 -6.09
N ALA A 194 -12.89 17.35 -6.66
CA ALA A 194 -13.42 18.35 -7.60
C ALA A 194 -13.55 19.75 -6.96
N ASN A 195 -13.61 19.82 -5.63
CA ASN A 195 -13.73 21.07 -4.88
C ASN A 195 -12.40 21.84 -4.72
N GLU A 196 -11.29 21.37 -5.28
CA GLU A 196 -10.02 22.09 -5.19
C GLU A 196 -10.08 23.41 -5.98
N PRO A 197 -9.57 24.53 -5.44
CA PRO A 197 -9.77 25.85 -6.01
C PRO A 197 -9.15 26.02 -7.41
N TYR A 198 -8.11 25.24 -7.75
CA TYR A 198 -7.46 25.33 -9.05
C TYR A 198 -8.27 24.70 -10.18
N PHE A 199 -9.21 23.78 -9.92
CA PHE A 199 -10.04 23.20 -10.99
C PHE A 199 -11.01 24.20 -11.61
N ALA A 200 -11.38 25.26 -10.88
CA ALA A 200 -12.24 26.32 -11.42
C ALA A 200 -11.55 27.11 -12.54
N GLY A 201 -10.21 27.18 -12.56
CA GLY A 201 -9.44 27.94 -13.56
C GLY A 201 -8.56 27.09 -14.48
N HIS A 202 -8.17 25.88 -14.08
CA HIS A 202 -7.24 25.02 -14.82
C HIS A 202 -7.96 24.05 -15.77
N TRP A 203 -8.63 24.65 -16.77
CA TRP A 203 -9.56 24.06 -17.76
C TRP A 203 -10.88 23.54 -17.16
N PRO A 204 -11.93 24.41 -17.13
CA PRO A 204 -13.23 24.05 -16.55
C PRO A 204 -13.89 22.80 -17.15
N ASP A 205 -13.80 22.62 -18.47
CA ASP A 205 -14.42 21.48 -19.17
C ASP A 205 -13.56 20.21 -19.17
N ASN A 206 -12.33 20.30 -18.67
CA ASN A 206 -11.39 19.17 -18.59
C ASN A 206 -10.51 19.31 -17.33
N PRO A 207 -11.06 19.04 -16.14
CA PRO A 207 -10.37 19.30 -14.87
C PRO A 207 -9.12 18.42 -14.75
N VAL A 208 -7.97 19.10 -14.79
CA VAL A 208 -6.64 18.48 -14.60
C VAL A 208 -5.92 19.22 -13.49
N MET A 209 -5.22 18.50 -12.61
CA MET A 209 -4.38 19.12 -11.59
C MET A 209 -3.11 19.67 -12.27
N PRO A 210 -2.76 20.95 -12.07
CA PRO A 210 -1.53 21.51 -12.61
C PRO A 210 -0.31 20.69 -12.20
N GLY A 211 0.60 20.40 -13.14
CA GLY A 211 1.81 19.62 -12.87
C GLY A 211 2.70 20.24 -11.79
N VAL A 212 2.72 21.58 -11.69
CA VAL A 212 3.41 22.31 -10.61
C VAL A 212 2.84 21.99 -9.23
N LEU A 213 1.53 21.74 -9.10
CA LEU A 213 0.94 21.36 -7.82
C LEU A 213 1.23 19.90 -7.48
N VAL A 214 1.37 19.02 -8.47
CA VAL A 214 1.85 17.65 -8.23
C VAL A 214 3.27 17.69 -7.64
N LEU A 215 4.15 18.53 -8.20
CA LEU A 215 5.49 18.74 -7.65
C LEU A 215 5.45 19.39 -6.26
N GLU A 216 4.55 20.34 -6.02
CA GLU A 216 4.35 20.97 -4.72
C GLU A 216 3.94 19.95 -3.65
N VAL A 217 3.03 19.01 -3.96
CA VAL A 217 2.70 17.89 -3.07
C VAL A 217 3.95 17.08 -2.76
N MET A 218 4.78 16.78 -3.77
CA MET A 218 6.04 16.05 -3.55
C MET A 218 7.00 16.83 -2.65
N ALA A 219 7.13 18.14 -2.87
CA ALA A 219 7.98 19.01 -2.06
C ALA A 219 7.52 19.06 -0.60
N GLN A 220 6.21 19.15 -0.34
CA GLN A 220 5.65 19.14 1.02
C GLN A 220 5.88 17.81 1.73
N VAL A 221 5.70 16.69 1.03
CA VAL A 221 6.00 15.37 1.58
C VAL A 221 7.50 15.25 1.90
N ALA A 222 8.39 15.71 1.01
CA ALA A 222 9.84 15.75 1.27
C ALA A 222 10.20 16.65 2.46
N GLY A 223 9.57 17.82 2.59
CA GLY A 223 9.84 18.77 3.68
C GLY A 223 9.66 18.15 5.07
N LEU A 224 8.79 17.15 5.20
CA LEU A 224 8.58 16.41 6.45
C LEU A 224 9.76 15.52 6.85
N LEU A 225 10.69 15.21 5.94
CA LEU A 225 11.96 14.55 6.29
C LEU A 225 12.96 15.51 6.94
N MET A 226 12.87 16.80 6.65
CA MET A 226 13.88 17.81 7.03
C MET A 226 13.46 18.70 8.21
N LEU A 227 12.17 18.83 8.45
CA LEU A 227 11.61 19.72 9.47
C LEU A 227 11.39 18.95 10.78
N ASP A 228 12.36 19.06 11.69
CA ASP A 228 12.18 18.69 13.10
C ASP A 228 11.29 19.74 13.81
N LYS A 229 10.53 19.30 14.83
CA LYS A 229 9.73 20.15 15.72
C LYS A 229 10.57 21.25 16.38
N ALA A 230 11.89 21.04 16.53
CA ALA A 230 12.81 22.02 17.10
C ALA A 230 13.19 23.18 16.16
N ARG A 231 12.85 23.12 14.87
CA ARG A 231 13.15 24.16 13.86
C ARG A 231 11.93 25.00 13.46
N SER A 232 11.00 25.23 14.40
CA SER A 232 9.80 26.03 14.13
C SER A 232 10.19 27.43 13.61
N GLY A 233 9.71 27.79 12.42
CA GLY A 233 9.91 29.11 11.81
C GLY A 233 10.90 29.17 10.63
N GLN A 234 11.55 28.05 10.27
CA GLN A 234 12.38 28.00 9.06
C GLN A 234 11.57 27.58 7.83
N TYR A 235 11.74 28.33 6.73
CA TYR A 235 11.17 27.99 5.43
C TYR A 235 12.13 27.05 4.69
N VAL A 236 11.61 25.94 4.20
CA VAL A 236 12.32 25.06 3.26
C VAL A 236 11.82 25.39 1.86
N TYR A 237 12.75 25.71 0.97
CA TYR A 237 12.45 26.03 -0.42
C TYR A 237 12.78 24.86 -1.33
N PHE A 238 11.90 24.63 -2.30
CA PHE A 238 12.15 23.66 -3.36
C PHE A 238 13.19 24.23 -4.33
N ALA A 239 14.44 23.77 -4.22
CA ALA A 239 15.58 24.37 -4.92
C ALA A 239 15.63 24.05 -6.42
N GLY A 240 15.13 22.88 -6.83
CA GLY A 240 15.18 22.46 -8.22
C GLY A 240 14.69 21.04 -8.42
N ILE A 241 14.44 20.69 -9.67
CA ILE A 241 14.03 19.36 -10.10
C ILE A 241 14.83 18.95 -11.31
N ASP A 242 15.34 17.71 -11.30
CA ASP A 242 15.99 17.11 -12.46
C ASP A 242 15.11 15.99 -13.03
N LYS A 243 15.00 15.93 -14.36
CA LYS A 243 14.38 14.83 -15.13
C LYS A 243 12.95 14.44 -14.73
N ALA A 244 12.08 15.40 -14.42
CA ALA A 244 10.66 15.12 -14.21
C ALA A 244 9.89 14.94 -15.54
N ARG A 245 9.01 13.93 -15.61
CA ARG A 245 8.08 13.71 -16.72
C ARG A 245 6.70 13.29 -16.20
N PHE A 246 5.67 14.00 -16.62
CA PHE A 246 4.28 13.66 -16.32
C PHE A 246 3.73 12.73 -17.41
N ARG A 247 3.34 11.51 -17.02
CA ARG A 247 2.86 10.49 -17.97
C ARG A 247 1.34 10.40 -18.07
N LYS A 248 0.63 10.82 -17.03
CA LYS A 248 -0.82 10.76 -16.93
C LYS A 248 -1.32 12.05 -16.29
N ALA A 249 -2.40 12.60 -16.83
CA ALA A 249 -3.14 13.67 -16.19
C ALA A 249 -3.76 13.18 -14.87
N VAL A 250 -3.80 14.06 -13.89
CA VAL A 250 -4.40 13.80 -12.58
C VAL A 250 -5.71 14.56 -12.54
N SER A 251 -6.81 13.87 -12.26
CA SER A 251 -8.16 14.43 -12.32
C SER A 251 -8.91 14.24 -10.99
N PRO A 252 -10.02 14.97 -10.77
CA PRO A 252 -10.87 14.75 -9.61
C PRO A 252 -11.24 13.27 -9.43
N GLY A 253 -11.12 12.77 -8.20
CA GLY A 253 -11.32 11.36 -7.85
C GLY A 253 -10.03 10.54 -7.81
N ASP A 254 -8.93 11.03 -8.38
CA ASP A 254 -7.62 10.38 -8.25
C ASP A 254 -7.03 10.56 -6.83
N GLN A 255 -6.03 9.73 -6.54
CA GLN A 255 -5.18 9.88 -5.38
C GLN A 255 -3.72 9.85 -5.81
N LEU A 256 -2.95 10.84 -5.36
CA LEU A 256 -1.50 10.84 -5.46
C LEU A 256 -0.93 10.14 -4.25
N LEU A 257 -0.21 9.06 -4.50
CA LEU A 257 0.69 8.45 -3.55
C LEU A 257 2.10 8.95 -3.87
N VAL A 258 2.73 9.56 -2.88
CA VAL A 258 4.08 10.11 -3.02
C VAL A 258 5.01 9.33 -2.11
N GLU A 259 6.00 8.67 -2.72
CA GLU A 259 7.08 7.98 -2.01
C GLU A 259 8.39 8.69 -2.28
N ILE A 260 9.11 9.03 -1.22
CA ILE A 260 10.37 9.76 -1.28
C ILE A 260 11.40 9.05 -0.42
N GLU A 261 12.57 8.84 -0.98
CA GLU A 261 13.76 8.32 -0.31
C GLU A 261 14.85 9.38 -0.36
N ALA A 262 15.46 9.66 0.80
CA ALA A 262 16.55 10.61 0.91
C ALA A 262 17.85 9.94 0.42
N ILE A 263 18.46 10.52 -0.61
CA ILE A 263 19.79 10.08 -1.07
C ILE A 263 20.89 10.72 -0.21
N ARG A 264 20.69 11.99 0.19
CA ARG A 264 21.58 12.76 1.06
C ARG A 264 20.79 13.89 1.71
N LEU A 265 21.05 14.16 2.98
CA LEU A 265 20.49 15.27 3.75
C LEU A 265 21.58 16.22 4.26
#